data_AF-A0A7X8QTS4-F1
#
_entry.id   AF-A0A7X8QTS4-F1
#
_cell.length_a   1.000
_cell.length_b   1.000
_cell.length_c   1.000
_cell.angle_alpha   90.00
_cell.angle_beta   90.00
_cell.angle_gamma   90.00
#
_symmetry.space_group_name_H-M   'P 1'
#
loop_
_entity.id
_entity.type
_entity.pdbx_description
1 polymer ?
#
loop_
_entity_poly.entity_id
_entity_poly.type
_entity_poly.pdbx_seq_one_letter_code
_entity_poly.pdbx_strand_id
1 'polypeptide(L)'
;MEKRVTVIVAALCGLLGTAGMAFGDICVWSGSGEASDGANWVGRAEPQAGDDVVFDGTSTAACVWKLELELGSWTQTIAYSGKVTVPVSESMLFKVTGDIAVHGGELVFAGDTTAIGDGTAEEPFGVGYTLEAANIVIGYLSC
;
A
#
# COMPACT_ATOMS: atom_id res chain seq x y z
N MET A 1 60.36 18.38 38.42
CA MET A 1 59.13 18.24 39.23
C MET A 1 57.99 18.82 38.40
N GLU A 2 57.18 17.97 37.76
CA GLU A 2 55.87 18.33 37.21
C GLU A 2 55.03 17.06 37.19
N LYS A 3 53.97 17.03 38.03
CA LYS A 3 52.93 16.00 38.00
C LYS A 3 52.04 16.29 36.80
N ARG A 4 51.71 15.28 35.98
CA ARG A 4 50.54 15.35 35.09
C ARG A 4 49.70 14.09 35.26
N VAL A 5 48.44 14.36 35.60
CA VAL A 5 47.37 13.46 36.01
C VAL A 5 46.70 12.88 34.75
N THR A 6 46.42 11.58 34.80
CA THR A 6 45.73 10.78 33.78
C THR A 6 44.29 11.24 33.54
N VAL A 7 43.81 11.21 32.29
CA VAL A 7 42.37 11.09 31.99
C VAL A 7 42.19 10.01 30.92
N ILE A 8 41.61 8.88 31.32
CA ILE A 8 41.11 7.84 30.42
C ILE A 8 39.70 8.28 30.02
N VAL A 9 39.51 8.72 28.78
CA VAL A 9 38.17 8.86 28.21
C VAL A 9 37.87 7.53 27.51
N ALA A 10 37.18 6.64 28.22
CA ALA A 10 36.53 5.50 27.58
C ALA A 10 35.39 6.04 26.72
N ALA A 11 35.60 6.08 25.40
CA ALA A 11 34.53 6.36 24.45
C ALA A 11 33.58 5.15 24.46
N LEU A 12 32.55 5.22 25.30
CA LEU A 12 31.39 4.37 25.21
C LEU A 12 30.64 4.78 23.94
N CYS A 13 31.05 4.24 22.80
CA CYS A 13 30.35 4.41 21.53
C CYS A 13 29.09 3.53 21.61
N GLY A 14 28.08 4.03 22.32
CA GLY A 14 26.74 3.47 22.26
C GLY A 14 26.27 3.60 20.82
N LEU A 15 26.29 2.48 20.10
CA LEU A 15 25.62 2.35 18.81
C LEU A 15 24.11 2.43 19.09
N LEU A 16 23.60 3.65 19.27
CA LEU A 16 22.20 3.95 19.06
C LEU A 16 21.97 3.71 17.57
N GLY A 17 21.58 2.48 17.24
CA GLY A 17 20.91 2.21 15.98
C GLY A 17 19.69 3.12 15.97
N THR A 18 19.79 4.26 15.31
CA THR A 18 18.61 5.00 14.90
C THR A 18 17.93 4.08 13.92
N ALA A 19 16.89 3.36 14.37
CA ALA A 19 15.87 2.89 13.47
C ALA A 19 15.32 4.15 12.81
N GLY A 20 15.89 4.54 11.67
CA GLY A 20 15.25 5.51 10.81
C GLY A 20 13.91 4.90 10.48
N MET A 21 12.82 5.58 10.83
CA MET A 21 11.55 5.29 10.20
C MET A 21 11.78 5.58 8.72
N ALA A 22 11.97 4.54 7.92
CA ALA A 22 11.91 4.69 6.48
C ALA A 22 10.47 5.07 6.18
N PHE A 23 10.27 6.31 5.73
CA PHE A 23 9.02 6.67 5.08
C PHE A 23 8.98 5.90 3.77
N GLY A 24 7.84 5.31 3.43
CA GLY A 24 7.66 4.70 2.13
C GLY A 24 7.85 5.72 1.00
N ASP A 25 8.24 5.23 -0.16
CA ASP A 25 8.33 6.05 -1.36
C ASP A 25 6.93 6.29 -1.96
N ILE A 26 6.81 7.32 -2.80
CA ILE A 26 5.57 7.56 -3.56
C ILE A 26 5.65 6.79 -4.87
N CYS A 27 4.77 5.81 -5.05
CA CYS A 27 4.64 5.01 -6.26
C CYS A 27 3.48 5.53 -7.12
N VAL A 28 3.82 6.18 -8.24
CA VAL A 28 2.83 6.73 -9.17
C VAL A 28 2.61 5.77 -10.35
N TRP A 29 1.35 5.40 -10.59
CA TRP A 29 0.97 4.54 -11.71
C TRP A 29 1.19 5.27 -13.05
N SER A 30 1.94 4.65 -13.96
CA SER A 30 2.20 5.19 -15.30
C SER A 30 1.95 4.19 -16.44
N GLY A 31 1.68 2.93 -16.10
CA GLY A 31 1.59 1.83 -17.05
C GLY A 31 0.17 1.30 -17.25
N SER A 32 0.10 0.00 -17.55
CA SER A 32 -1.14 -0.76 -17.77
C SER A 32 -0.94 -2.22 -17.37
N GLY A 33 -1.96 -2.89 -16.85
CA GLY A 33 -1.88 -4.31 -16.52
C GLY A 33 -1.45 -4.54 -15.07
N GLU A 34 -0.45 -5.39 -14.84
CA GLU A 34 -0.10 -5.86 -13.49
C GLU A 34 0.70 -4.82 -12.68
N ALA A 35 0.30 -4.62 -11.42
CA ALA A 35 0.98 -3.75 -10.46
C ALA A 35 2.39 -4.25 -10.08
N SER A 36 2.67 -5.54 -10.21
CA SER A 36 3.98 -6.12 -9.90
C SER A 36 5.03 -5.95 -11.00
N ASP A 37 4.64 -5.41 -12.16
CA ASP A 37 5.63 -5.02 -13.17
C ASP A 37 6.13 -3.62 -12.83
N GLY A 38 7.38 -3.54 -12.34
CA GLY A 38 8.04 -2.28 -12.05
C GLY A 38 8.01 -1.30 -13.23
N ALA A 39 7.98 -1.77 -14.48
CA ALA A 39 7.90 -0.90 -15.65
C ALA A 39 6.59 -0.11 -15.75
N ASN A 40 5.55 -0.50 -15.01
CA ASN A 40 4.27 0.21 -14.95
C ASN A 40 4.23 1.38 -13.95
N TRP A 41 5.33 1.66 -13.27
CA TRP A 41 5.44 2.73 -12.29
C TRP A 41 6.43 3.81 -12.73
N VAL A 42 6.16 5.05 -12.33
CA VAL A 42 7.14 6.13 -12.45
C VAL A 42 8.41 5.73 -11.68
N GLY A 43 9.58 5.90 -12.30
CA GLY A 43 10.85 5.44 -11.70
C GLY A 43 11.15 3.95 -11.93
N ARG A 44 10.23 3.21 -12.55
CA ARG A 44 10.40 1.81 -12.97
C ARG A 44 10.62 0.82 -11.82
N ALA A 45 10.01 1.07 -10.66
CA ALA A 45 10.06 0.22 -9.49
C ALA A 45 8.65 -0.05 -8.98
N GLU A 46 8.35 -1.32 -8.67
CA GLU A 46 7.05 -1.69 -8.09
C GLU A 46 6.94 -1.27 -6.62
N PRO A 47 5.73 -1.01 -6.10
CA PRO A 47 5.50 -0.69 -4.70
C PRO A 47 6.04 -1.76 -3.75
N GLN A 48 6.58 -1.30 -2.63
CA GLN A 48 7.02 -2.10 -1.48
C GLN A 48 6.13 -1.80 -0.26
N ALA A 49 6.33 -2.57 0.81
CA ALA A 49 5.61 -2.33 2.06
C ALA A 49 5.96 -0.96 2.65
N GLY A 50 4.94 -0.21 3.05
CA GLY A 50 5.02 1.15 3.58
C GLY A 50 4.89 2.24 2.53
N ASP A 51 4.95 1.93 1.23
CA ASP A 51 4.88 2.91 0.14
C ASP A 51 3.50 3.54 0.00
N ASP A 52 3.49 4.77 -0.51
CA ASP A 52 2.29 5.54 -0.84
C ASP A 52 1.94 5.33 -2.32
N VAL A 53 0.79 4.70 -2.57
CA VAL A 53 0.36 4.36 -3.93
C VAL A 53 -0.57 5.43 -4.48
N VAL A 54 -0.24 5.95 -5.66
CA VAL A 54 -0.97 7.04 -6.32
C VAL A 54 -1.38 6.65 -7.73
N PHE A 55 -2.68 6.68 -7.97
CA PHE A 55 -3.29 6.69 -9.30
C PHE A 55 -3.79 8.10 -9.59
N ASP A 56 -3.20 8.75 -10.59
CA ASP A 56 -3.55 10.10 -11.01
C ASP A 56 -3.76 10.22 -12.52
N GLY A 57 -3.59 11.41 -13.08
CA GLY A 57 -3.68 11.64 -14.52
C GLY A 57 -2.48 11.16 -15.33
N THR A 58 -1.43 10.62 -14.70
CA THR A 58 -0.22 10.12 -15.38
C THR A 58 -0.55 8.91 -16.27
N SER A 59 -1.40 8.01 -15.79
CA SER A 59 -2.03 6.96 -16.61
C SER A 59 -3.43 6.67 -16.11
N THR A 60 -4.39 6.60 -17.04
CA THR A 60 -5.77 6.17 -16.76
C THR A 60 -6.02 4.71 -17.15
N ALA A 61 -4.99 3.97 -17.56
CA ALA A 61 -5.12 2.57 -17.93
C ALA A 61 -5.40 1.69 -16.71
N ALA A 62 -6.14 0.60 -16.93
CA ALA A 62 -6.50 -0.33 -15.87
C ALA A 62 -5.28 -0.99 -15.22
N CYS A 63 -5.40 -1.23 -13.92
CA CYS A 63 -4.40 -1.89 -13.08
C CYS A 63 -4.97 -3.16 -12.46
N VAL A 64 -4.17 -4.21 -12.41
CA VAL A 64 -4.44 -5.45 -11.69
C VAL A 64 -3.49 -5.50 -10.50
N TRP A 65 -4.05 -5.39 -9.30
CA TRP A 65 -3.29 -5.32 -8.06
C TRP A 65 -3.18 -6.69 -7.40
N LYS A 66 -2.12 -7.44 -7.72
CA LYS A 66 -1.80 -8.76 -7.12
C LYS A 66 -0.71 -8.71 -6.05
N LEU A 67 -0.54 -7.56 -5.42
CA LEU A 67 0.47 -7.34 -4.38
C LEU A 67 -0.19 -7.46 -3.00
N GLU A 68 0.35 -8.36 -2.17
CA GLU A 68 -0.04 -8.49 -0.76
C GLU A 68 0.93 -7.69 0.11
N LEU A 69 0.70 -6.38 0.18
CA LEU A 69 1.55 -5.42 0.90
C LEU A 69 0.74 -4.67 1.94
N GLU A 70 1.39 -4.26 3.04
CA GLU A 70 0.90 -3.20 3.91
C GLU A 70 1.38 -1.86 3.34
N LEU A 71 0.46 -1.06 2.80
CA LEU A 71 0.79 0.23 2.18
C LEU A 71 0.79 1.37 3.21
N GLY A 72 1.53 2.44 2.93
CA GLY A 72 1.46 3.69 3.68
C GLY A 72 0.14 4.41 3.44
N SER A 73 -0.22 4.61 2.17
CA SER A 73 -1.50 5.19 1.75
C SER A 73 -1.93 4.71 0.36
N TRP A 74 -3.20 4.91 0.06
CA TRP A 74 -3.77 4.66 -1.25
C TRP A 74 -4.57 5.86 -1.74
N THR A 75 -4.22 6.41 -2.90
CA THR A 75 -4.91 7.56 -3.50
C THR A 75 -5.26 7.30 -4.96
N GLN A 76 -6.56 7.36 -5.30
CA GLN A 76 -7.04 7.58 -6.66
C GLN A 76 -7.58 9.00 -6.77
N THR A 77 -6.87 9.86 -7.51
CA THR A 77 -7.31 11.26 -7.69
C THR A 77 -8.48 11.34 -8.68
N ILE A 78 -9.15 12.50 -8.73
CA ILE A 78 -10.21 12.76 -9.71
C ILE A 78 -9.74 12.66 -11.17
N ALA A 79 -8.43 12.80 -11.44
CA ALA A 79 -7.86 12.70 -12.77
C ALA A 79 -7.69 11.25 -13.24
N TYR A 80 -7.70 10.29 -12.31
CA TYR A 80 -7.68 8.87 -12.65
C TYR A 80 -9.09 8.41 -12.99
N SER A 81 -9.30 7.93 -14.22
CA SER A 81 -10.59 7.38 -14.68
C SER A 81 -10.54 5.87 -14.93
N GLY A 82 -9.43 5.22 -14.56
CA GLY A 82 -9.21 3.80 -14.78
C GLY A 82 -9.86 2.94 -13.71
N LYS A 83 -9.73 1.62 -13.90
CA LYS A 83 -10.16 0.62 -12.93
C LYS A 83 -8.94 -0.09 -12.34
N VAL A 84 -8.83 -0.07 -11.03
CA VAL A 84 -7.94 -0.96 -10.28
C VAL A 84 -8.75 -2.17 -9.84
N THR A 85 -8.30 -3.37 -10.19
CA THR A 85 -8.89 -4.63 -9.74
C THR A 85 -7.94 -5.35 -8.80
N VAL A 86 -8.37 -5.55 -7.56
CA VAL A 86 -7.76 -6.44 -6.58
C VAL A 86 -8.44 -7.81 -6.75
N PRO A 87 -7.77 -8.81 -7.36
CA PRO A 87 -8.36 -10.13 -7.59
C PRO A 87 -8.47 -10.91 -6.28
N VAL A 88 -9.12 -12.08 -6.27
CA VAL A 88 -9.12 -13.02 -5.14
C VAL A 88 -7.68 -13.30 -4.68
N SER A 89 -7.40 -13.19 -3.38
CA SER A 89 -6.12 -13.57 -2.76
C SER A 89 -6.32 -14.58 -1.64
N GLU A 90 -5.24 -15.20 -1.17
CA GLU A 90 -5.29 -16.15 -0.05
C GLU A 90 -5.71 -15.47 1.26
N SER A 91 -5.26 -14.22 1.46
CA SER A 91 -5.52 -13.46 2.68
C SER A 91 -6.87 -12.75 2.69
N MET A 92 -7.43 -12.42 1.51
CA MET A 92 -8.59 -11.54 1.37
C MET A 92 -8.47 -10.24 2.18
N LEU A 93 -7.24 -9.74 2.33
CA LEU A 93 -6.91 -8.57 3.12
C LEU A 93 -6.27 -7.51 2.25
N PHE A 94 -6.81 -6.30 2.30
CA PHE A 94 -6.20 -5.11 1.73
C PHE A 94 -5.84 -4.14 2.84
N LYS A 95 -4.54 -4.03 3.13
CA LYS A 95 -4.03 -3.33 4.31
C LYS A 95 -3.33 -2.03 3.95
N VAL A 96 -3.82 -0.93 4.50
CA VAL A 96 -3.24 0.41 4.38
C VAL A 96 -3.13 0.99 5.79
N THR A 97 -1.94 1.43 6.19
CA THR A 97 -1.75 2.03 7.52
C THR A 97 -2.41 3.40 7.62
N GLY A 98 -2.33 4.19 6.55
CA GLY A 98 -2.96 5.50 6.40
C GLY A 98 -4.34 5.41 5.74
N ASP A 99 -4.63 6.37 4.89
CA ASP A 99 -5.96 6.52 4.29
C ASP A 99 -6.07 5.78 2.94
N ILE A 100 -7.29 5.29 2.68
CA ILE A 100 -7.74 4.90 1.34
C ILE A 100 -8.63 6.03 0.82
N ALA A 101 -8.15 6.77 -0.17
CA ALA A 101 -8.89 7.83 -0.85
C ALA A 101 -9.20 7.44 -2.30
N VAL A 102 -10.48 7.38 -2.65
CA VAL A 102 -10.96 7.09 -4.01
C VAL A 102 -11.85 8.25 -4.48
N HIS A 103 -11.23 9.24 -5.10
CA HIS A 103 -11.89 10.44 -5.63
C HIS A 103 -12.27 10.33 -7.12
N GLY A 104 -11.63 9.43 -7.85
CA GLY A 104 -11.90 9.12 -9.25
C GLY A 104 -11.66 7.64 -9.54
N GLY A 105 -12.12 7.19 -10.69
CA GLY A 105 -11.93 5.80 -11.13
C GLY A 105 -12.71 4.78 -10.30
N GLU A 106 -12.29 3.53 -10.40
CA GLU A 106 -12.87 2.41 -9.66
C GLU A 106 -11.77 1.64 -8.91
N LEU A 107 -12.02 1.34 -7.63
CA LEU A 107 -11.28 0.34 -6.86
C LEU A 107 -12.19 -0.86 -6.62
N VAL A 108 -11.91 -1.98 -7.28
CA VAL A 108 -12.77 -3.16 -7.29
C VAL A 108 -12.07 -4.34 -6.65
N PHE A 109 -12.74 -4.94 -5.67
CA PHE A 109 -12.29 -6.16 -4.99
C PHE A 109 -13.08 -7.36 -5.50
N ALA A 110 -12.39 -8.33 -6.10
CA ALA A 110 -13.00 -9.59 -6.50
C ALA A 110 -13.14 -10.48 -5.26
N GLY A 111 -14.33 -10.57 -4.69
CA GLY A 111 -14.62 -11.53 -3.63
C GLY A 111 -14.49 -12.97 -4.14
N ASP A 112 -14.21 -13.91 -3.23
CA ASP A 112 -14.21 -15.34 -3.57
C ASP A 112 -15.64 -15.84 -3.71
N THR A 113 -15.99 -16.29 -4.92
CA THR A 113 -17.33 -16.81 -5.23
C THR A 113 -17.39 -18.34 -5.25
N THR A 114 -16.32 -19.04 -4.88
CA THR A 114 -16.28 -20.51 -4.88
C THR A 114 -17.09 -21.14 -3.75
N ALA A 115 -17.44 -20.37 -2.71
CA ALA A 115 -18.38 -20.75 -1.66
C ALA A 115 -19.84 -20.36 -1.99
N ILE A 116 -20.42 -20.97 -3.03
CA ILE A 116 -21.86 -20.90 -3.30
C ILE A 116 -22.46 -22.27 -2.96
N GLY A 117 -22.99 -22.41 -1.74
CA GLY A 117 -23.77 -23.55 -1.27
C GLY A 117 -25.12 -23.12 -0.70
N ASP A 118 -25.97 -24.08 -0.31
CA ASP A 118 -27.28 -23.86 0.32
C ASP A 118 -27.20 -23.41 1.80
N GLY A 119 -26.04 -22.94 2.24
CA GLY A 119 -25.80 -22.53 3.63
C GLY A 119 -25.36 -23.66 4.57
N THR A 120 -25.06 -24.87 4.06
CA THR A 120 -24.66 -26.03 4.88
C THR A 120 -23.17 -26.36 4.90
N ALA A 121 -22.35 -25.65 4.10
CA ALA A 121 -20.90 -25.77 4.11
C ALA A 121 -20.27 -25.01 5.29
N GLU A 122 -19.07 -25.40 5.70
CA GLU A 122 -18.31 -24.77 6.80
C GLU A 122 -17.99 -23.29 6.49
N GLU A 123 -17.83 -22.95 5.21
CA GLU A 123 -17.76 -21.58 4.67
C GLU A 123 -18.95 -21.35 3.72
N PRO A 124 -20.14 -21.02 4.23
CA PRO A 124 -21.39 -21.06 3.46
C PRO A 124 -21.62 -19.86 2.53
N PHE A 125 -20.81 -18.81 2.66
CA PHE A 125 -20.93 -17.57 1.90
C PHE A 125 -19.53 -17.16 1.46
N GLY A 126 -19.34 -16.88 0.16
CA GLY A 126 -18.10 -16.35 -0.41
C GLY A 126 -17.34 -15.39 0.52
N VAL A 127 -16.01 -15.50 0.55
CA VAL A 127 -15.17 -14.66 1.40
C VAL A 127 -15.01 -13.28 0.74
N GLY A 128 -15.54 -12.26 1.40
CA GLY A 128 -15.33 -10.86 1.02
C GLY A 128 -13.96 -10.35 1.48
N TYR A 129 -13.53 -9.22 0.91
CA TYR A 129 -12.31 -8.56 1.34
C TYR A 129 -12.48 -7.83 2.68
N THR A 130 -11.51 -7.99 3.57
CA THR A 130 -11.31 -7.09 4.72
C THR A 130 -10.45 -5.92 4.28
N LEU A 131 -10.88 -4.70 4.60
CA LEU A 131 -10.13 -3.47 4.32
C LEU A 131 -9.69 -2.87 5.66
N GLU A 132 -8.38 -2.68 5.81
CA GLU A 132 -7.79 -1.96 6.95
C GLU A 132 -7.24 -0.62 6.46
N ALA A 133 -7.70 0.46 7.08
CA ALA A 133 -7.29 1.84 6.81
C ALA A 133 -7.55 2.73 8.04
N ALA A 134 -6.82 3.82 8.18
CA ALA A 134 -7.13 4.86 9.14
C ALA A 134 -8.46 5.54 8.79
N ASN A 135 -8.66 5.90 7.52
CA ASN A 135 -9.92 6.39 6.98
C ASN A 135 -10.17 5.82 5.57
N ILE A 136 -11.44 5.70 5.20
CA ILE A 136 -11.86 5.39 3.83
C ILE A 136 -12.69 6.57 3.33
N VAL A 137 -12.22 7.23 2.27
CA VAL A 137 -12.85 8.40 1.66
C VAL A 137 -13.25 8.05 0.23
N ILE A 138 -14.55 8.15 -0.07
CA ILE A 138 -15.10 7.85 -1.40
C ILE A 138 -15.81 9.08 -1.95
N GLY A 139 -15.50 9.39 -3.21
CA GLY A 139 -16.05 10.55 -3.90
C GLY A 139 -15.35 11.85 -3.52
N TYR A 140 -15.85 12.96 -4.06
CA TYR A 140 -15.34 14.29 -3.81
C TYR A 140 -16.47 15.15 -3.24
N LEU A 141 -16.22 15.86 -2.13
CA LEU A 141 -17.12 16.89 -1.65
C LEU A 141 -16.91 18.13 -2.53
N SER A 142 -17.72 18.26 -3.57
CA SER A 142 -17.85 19.54 -4.27
C SER A 142 -18.57 20.52 -3.33
N CYS A 143 -17.82 21.44 -2.73
CA CYS A 143 -18.38 22.65 -2.13
C CYS A 143 -18.89 23.62 -3.21
#